data_AF-A0ABD3VR43-F1
#
_entry.id   AF-A0ABD3VR43-F1
#
_cell.length_a   1.000
_cell.length_b   1.000
_cell.length_c   1.000
_cell.angle_alpha   90.00
_cell.angle_beta   90.00
_cell.angle_gamma   90.00
#
_symmetry.space_group_name_H-M   'P 1'
#
loop_
_entity.id
_entity.type
_entity.pdbx_description
1 polymer ?
#
loop_
_entity_poly.entity_id
_entity_poly.type
_entity_poly.pdbx_seq_one_letter_code
_entity_poly.pdbx_strand_id
1 'polypeptide(L)'
;MSEFTRKRKADTKDDVQLEKSPKSKKIKVDESETHCFNALVNSIVPKFNILADDELQSFAEIRNMAIENNPGVKLDKPMITRIRDRLKYQRSLLHVSDAIARFFFPRVRPTEHQLTEYLVSKKWYVKRLFQDVLKQWKPSEKRDTKKQSQALLDKEFCIVRSTGDSKMGKGVFAKEFIKKGEVVCDYHGDLISHKEGMILYNQYPEDINPFMFFFEFNGAKHCIDGNKNCNCHDFSKDQTKGRLINHSKSHPNIFCKPRLLDNVPRVLLYAKCDIGLGEELKFDFGVANDRISREDGANAFLEA
;
A
#
# COMPACT_ATOMS: atom_id res chain seq x y z
N MET A 1 3.72 -76.58 -6.16
CA MET A 1 3.56 -75.12 -6.03
C MET A 1 2.48 -74.70 -7.00
N SER A 2 1.34 -74.26 -6.47
CA SER A 2 0.07 -74.12 -7.18
C SER A 2 -0.12 -72.73 -7.80
N GLU A 3 -0.10 -72.64 -9.13
CA GLU A 3 -0.69 -71.51 -9.86
C GLU A 3 -2.06 -71.93 -10.40
N PHE A 4 -3.10 -71.51 -9.68
CA PHE A 4 -4.49 -71.69 -10.07
C PHE A 4 -4.95 -70.46 -10.84
N THR A 5 -5.10 -70.59 -12.16
CA THR A 5 -6.00 -69.73 -12.96
C THR A 5 -7.42 -69.87 -12.46
N ARG A 6 -8.12 -68.75 -12.14
CA ARG A 6 -9.57 -68.63 -12.38
C ARG A 6 -10.13 -67.20 -12.29
N LYS A 7 -10.69 -66.81 -13.43
CA LYS A 7 -12.00 -66.17 -13.66
C LYS A 7 -12.29 -64.79 -13.07
N ARG A 8 -12.49 -63.87 -14.04
CA ARG A 8 -13.32 -62.66 -14.00
C ARG A 8 -14.59 -62.88 -13.15
N LYS A 9 -14.78 -62.04 -12.14
CA LYS A 9 -16.10 -61.71 -11.61
C LYS A 9 -16.46 -60.32 -12.10
N ALA A 10 -17.60 -60.27 -12.78
CA ALA A 10 -18.34 -59.05 -13.04
C ALA A 10 -19.00 -58.65 -11.72
N ASP A 11 -18.61 -57.49 -11.18
CA ASP A 11 -19.36 -56.85 -10.11
C ASP A 11 -20.21 -55.73 -10.70
N THR A 12 -21.45 -55.76 -10.26
CA THR A 12 -22.64 -55.06 -10.67
C THR A 12 -22.50 -53.55 -10.58
N LYS A 13 -23.00 -52.87 -11.63
CA LYS A 13 -23.34 -51.45 -11.58
C LYS A 13 -24.48 -51.27 -10.57
N ASP A 14 -24.16 -50.77 -9.38
CA ASP A 14 -25.15 -50.14 -8.53
C ASP A 14 -25.44 -48.74 -9.10
N ASP A 15 -26.64 -48.59 -9.66
CA ASP A 15 -27.24 -47.32 -10.04
C ASP A 15 -27.45 -46.46 -8.79
N VAL A 16 -26.43 -45.68 -8.42
CA VAL A 16 -26.63 -44.54 -7.53
C VAL A 16 -27.33 -43.45 -8.33
N GLN A 17 -28.64 -43.34 -8.11
CA GLN A 17 -29.42 -42.20 -8.59
C GLN A 17 -28.74 -40.90 -8.11
N LEU A 18 -28.21 -40.11 -9.05
CA LEU A 18 -27.86 -38.72 -8.79
C LEU A 18 -29.14 -37.97 -8.41
N GLU A 19 -29.37 -37.79 -7.11
CA GLU A 19 -30.29 -36.78 -6.63
C GLU A 19 -29.87 -35.43 -7.21
N LYS A 20 -30.77 -34.86 -8.02
CA LYS A 20 -30.60 -33.54 -8.61
C LYS A 20 -30.42 -32.53 -7.49
N SER A 21 -29.24 -31.90 -7.44
CA SER A 21 -28.96 -30.73 -6.61
C SER A 21 -30.13 -29.73 -6.69
N PRO A 22 -30.63 -29.18 -5.56
CA PRO A 22 -31.71 -28.22 -5.58
C PRO A 22 -31.30 -27.04 -6.46
N LYS A 23 -32.11 -26.74 -7.49
CA LYS A 23 -31.94 -25.55 -8.32
C LYS A 23 -31.95 -24.34 -7.40
N SER A 24 -30.80 -23.71 -7.21
CA SER A 24 -30.67 -22.44 -6.50
C SER A 24 -31.59 -21.43 -7.19
N LYS A 25 -32.68 -21.02 -6.52
CA LYS A 25 -33.51 -19.91 -6.97
C LYS A 25 -32.60 -18.70 -7.12
N LYS A 26 -32.34 -18.26 -8.35
CA LYS A 26 -31.70 -16.96 -8.61
C LYS A 26 -32.67 -15.90 -8.08
N ILE A 27 -32.42 -15.42 -6.87
CA ILE A 27 -33.07 -14.22 -6.34
C ILE A 27 -32.62 -13.09 -7.29
N LYS A 28 -33.57 -12.47 -8.01
CA LYS A 28 -33.28 -11.24 -8.74
C LYS A 28 -32.92 -10.19 -7.70
N VAL A 29 -31.64 -9.87 -7.63
CA VAL A 29 -31.14 -8.78 -6.79
C VAL A 29 -31.38 -7.49 -7.56
N ASP A 30 -32.11 -6.55 -6.98
CA ASP A 30 -32.27 -5.21 -7.56
C ASP A 30 -30.90 -4.51 -7.56
N GLU A 31 -30.39 -4.26 -8.76
CA GLU A 31 -29.07 -3.64 -8.97
C GLU A 31 -29.04 -2.20 -8.46
N SER A 32 -30.18 -1.49 -8.47
CA SER A 32 -30.28 -0.12 -8.00
C SER A 32 -30.17 -0.04 -6.46
N GLU A 33 -30.88 -0.91 -5.74
CA GLU A 33 -30.79 -1.02 -4.28
C GLU A 33 -29.38 -1.45 -3.85
N THR A 34 -28.76 -2.35 -4.60
CA THR A 34 -27.40 -2.82 -4.34
C THR A 34 -26.36 -1.72 -4.55
N HIS A 35 -26.51 -0.92 -5.60
CA HIS A 35 -25.65 0.21 -5.87
C HIS A 35 -25.75 1.26 -4.76
N CYS A 36 -26.97 1.66 -4.37
CA CYS A 36 -27.22 2.60 -3.29
C CYS A 36 -26.68 2.09 -1.93
N PHE A 37 -26.87 0.80 -1.63
CA PHE A 37 -26.31 0.18 -0.43
C PHE A 37 -24.78 0.20 -0.40
N ASN A 38 -24.14 -0.13 -1.53
CA ASN A 38 -22.68 -0.10 -1.63
C ASN A 38 -22.12 1.32 -1.51
N ALA A 39 -22.75 2.31 -2.14
CA ALA A 39 -22.37 3.71 -2.02
C ALA A 39 -22.46 4.19 -0.56
N LEU A 40 -23.57 3.87 0.12
CA LEU A 40 -23.77 4.15 1.54
C LEU A 40 -22.67 3.55 2.40
N VAL A 41 -22.40 2.24 2.26
CA VAL A 41 -21.33 1.57 3.01
C VAL A 41 -19.98 2.21 2.74
N ASN A 42 -19.62 2.43 1.47
CA ASN A 42 -18.31 2.98 1.09
C ASN A 42 -18.09 4.39 1.63
N SER A 43 -19.13 5.20 1.83
CA SER A 43 -19.02 6.51 2.48
C SER A 43 -18.62 6.45 3.96
N ILE A 44 -18.92 5.33 4.64
CA ILE A 44 -18.73 5.16 6.08
C ILE A 44 -17.42 4.40 6.38
N VAL A 45 -16.99 3.54 5.46
CA VAL A 45 -15.79 2.67 5.60
C VAL A 45 -14.54 3.41 6.06
N PRO A 46 -14.14 4.58 5.49
CA PRO A 46 -12.93 5.28 5.92
C PRO A 46 -12.95 5.67 7.40
N LYS A 47 -14.09 6.18 7.88
CA LYS A 47 -14.31 6.53 9.29
C LYS A 47 -14.35 5.27 10.17
N PHE A 48 -15.02 4.21 9.72
CA PHE A 48 -15.11 2.97 10.48
C PHE A 48 -13.73 2.30 10.66
N ASN A 49 -12.83 2.39 9.69
CA ASN A 49 -11.53 1.73 9.76
C ASN A 49 -10.50 2.44 10.66
N ILE A 50 -10.68 3.73 10.99
CA ILE A 50 -9.76 4.50 11.85
C ILE A 50 -10.08 4.40 13.35
N LEU A 51 -11.22 3.82 13.72
CA LEU A 51 -11.66 3.73 15.11
C LEU A 51 -11.02 2.52 15.81
N ALA A 52 -10.67 2.63 17.10
CA ALA A 52 -10.12 1.50 17.84
C ALA A 52 -11.17 0.36 17.99
N ASP A 53 -10.72 -0.89 18.19
CA ASP A 53 -11.61 -2.07 18.24
C ASP A 53 -12.61 -2.05 19.41
N ASP A 54 -12.29 -1.31 20.47
CA ASP A 54 -13.11 -1.06 21.64
C ASP A 54 -13.99 0.19 21.53
N GLU A 55 -13.78 1.05 20.52
CA GLU A 55 -14.46 2.35 20.42
C GLU A 55 -15.83 2.29 19.73
N LEU A 56 -16.13 1.29 18.88
CA LEU A 56 -17.41 1.26 18.16
C LEU A 56 -18.07 -0.11 18.05
N GLN A 57 -19.19 -0.28 18.75
CA GLN A 57 -20.11 -1.41 18.53
C GLN A 57 -21.60 -1.10 18.73
N SER A 58 -22.02 0.11 19.08
CA SER A 58 -23.46 0.35 19.32
C SER A 58 -24.23 0.52 18.00
N PHE A 59 -25.49 0.05 17.98
CA PHE A 59 -26.42 0.32 16.86
C PHE A 59 -26.58 1.83 16.61
N ALA A 60 -26.41 2.65 17.65
CA ALA A 60 -26.57 4.09 17.60
C ALA A 60 -25.40 4.76 16.86
N GLU A 61 -24.16 4.37 17.13
CA GLU A 61 -22.98 4.93 16.43
C GLU A 61 -23.03 4.67 14.92
N ILE A 62 -23.32 3.43 14.52
CA ILE A 62 -23.39 3.06 13.09
C ILE A 62 -24.50 3.84 12.39
N ARG A 63 -25.62 4.02 13.07
CA ARG A 63 -26.74 4.83 12.57
C ARG A 63 -26.35 6.29 12.41
N ASN A 64 -25.70 6.89 13.42
CA ASN A 64 -25.29 8.29 13.39
C ASN A 64 -24.28 8.55 12.28
N MET A 65 -23.24 7.71 12.16
CA MET A 65 -22.27 7.80 11.06
C MET A 65 -22.94 7.67 9.70
N ALA A 66 -23.89 6.75 9.54
CA ALA A 66 -24.58 6.58 8.27
C ALA A 66 -25.43 7.81 7.89
N ILE A 67 -26.11 8.42 8.87
CA ILE A 67 -26.94 9.62 8.67
C ILE A 67 -26.07 10.85 8.41
N GLU A 68 -24.98 11.05 9.15
CA GLU A 68 -24.06 12.19 8.97
C GLU A 68 -23.51 12.27 7.54
N ASN A 69 -23.13 11.12 6.97
CA ASN A 69 -22.56 11.07 5.62
C ASN A 69 -23.65 11.03 4.52
N ASN A 70 -24.90 10.69 4.87
CA ASN A 70 -26.00 10.54 3.92
C ASN A 70 -27.30 11.11 4.52
N PRO A 71 -27.45 12.45 4.56
CA PRO A 71 -28.63 13.09 5.14
C PRO A 71 -29.92 12.64 4.43
N GLY A 72 -30.96 12.31 5.19
CA GLY A 72 -32.26 11.91 4.65
C GLY A 72 -32.41 10.41 4.32
N VAL A 73 -31.36 9.60 4.49
CA VAL A 73 -31.46 8.15 4.27
C VAL A 73 -32.30 7.50 5.39
N LYS A 74 -33.30 6.69 5.02
CA LYS A 74 -34.11 5.94 5.99
C LYS A 74 -33.38 4.66 6.38
N LEU A 75 -32.97 4.57 7.65
CA LEU A 75 -32.28 3.41 8.21
C LEU A 75 -33.21 2.67 9.19
N ASP A 76 -33.71 1.52 8.77
CA ASP A 76 -34.38 0.58 9.67
C ASP A 76 -33.37 -0.35 10.37
N LYS A 77 -33.83 -1.13 11.35
CA LYS A 77 -32.97 -2.06 12.10
C LYS A 77 -32.31 -3.13 11.20
N PRO A 78 -33.01 -3.74 10.23
CA PRO A 78 -32.40 -4.67 9.27
C PRO A 78 -31.27 -4.03 8.45
N MET A 79 -31.47 -2.83 7.90
CA MET A 79 -30.47 -2.13 7.10
C MET A 79 -29.23 -1.81 7.92
N ILE A 80 -29.39 -1.32 9.16
CA ILE A 80 -28.26 -1.04 10.07
C ILE A 80 -27.49 -2.32 10.39
N THR A 81 -28.18 -3.45 10.57
CA THR A 81 -27.53 -4.75 10.77
C THR A 81 -26.70 -5.16 9.56
N ARG A 82 -27.24 -5.04 8.34
CA ARG A 82 -26.51 -5.33 7.09
C ARG A 82 -25.29 -4.44 6.91
N ILE A 83 -25.40 -3.14 7.22
CA ILE A 83 -24.28 -2.20 7.20
C ILE A 83 -23.20 -2.65 8.20
N ARG A 84 -23.57 -2.95 9.45
CA ARG A 84 -22.63 -3.44 10.46
C ARG A 84 -21.89 -4.68 9.98
N ASP A 85 -22.60 -5.67 9.47
CA ASP A 85 -21.99 -6.94 9.05
C ASP A 85 -21.03 -6.73 7.88
N ARG A 86 -21.37 -5.82 6.95
CA ARG A 86 -20.51 -5.45 5.84
C ARG A 86 -19.24 -4.73 6.31
N LEU A 87 -19.38 -3.80 7.25
CA LEU A 87 -18.24 -3.09 7.85
C LEU A 87 -17.32 -4.05 8.62
N LYS A 88 -17.88 -4.96 9.41
CA LYS A 88 -17.12 -6.03 10.09
C LYS A 88 -16.37 -6.91 9.09
N TYR A 89 -17.00 -7.26 7.97
CA TYR A 89 -16.36 -8.04 6.91
C TYR A 89 -15.20 -7.27 6.26
N GLN A 90 -15.40 -5.99 5.89
CA GLN A 90 -14.34 -5.16 5.31
C GLN A 90 -13.15 -4.98 6.27
N ARG A 91 -13.42 -4.73 7.55
CA ARG A 91 -12.37 -4.68 8.59
C ARG A 91 -11.64 -6.02 8.72
N SER A 92 -12.37 -7.14 8.70
CA SER A 92 -11.75 -8.48 8.69
C SER A 92 -10.81 -8.67 7.50
N LEU A 93 -11.16 -8.18 6.30
CA LEU A 93 -10.28 -8.25 5.12
C LEU A 93 -9.00 -7.43 5.31
N LEU A 94 -9.09 -6.25 5.95
CA LEU A 94 -7.92 -5.44 6.29
C LEU A 94 -7.01 -6.17 7.28
N HIS A 95 -7.58 -6.77 8.33
CA HIS A 95 -6.81 -7.55 9.30
C HIS A 95 -6.13 -8.76 8.65
N VAL A 96 -6.78 -9.43 7.69
CA VAL A 96 -6.15 -10.51 6.90
C VAL A 96 -4.97 -9.96 6.11
N SER A 97 -5.16 -8.86 5.38
CA SER A 97 -4.11 -8.23 4.56
C SER A 97 -2.91 -7.81 5.40
N ASP A 98 -3.17 -7.24 6.59
CA ASP A 98 -2.15 -6.81 7.54
C ASP A 98 -1.38 -8.00 8.16
N ALA A 99 -2.10 -9.02 8.64
CA ALA A 99 -1.47 -10.23 9.15
C ALA A 99 -0.60 -10.91 8.08
N ILE A 100 -1.10 -11.04 6.84
CA ILE A 100 -0.30 -11.57 5.72
C ILE A 100 0.92 -10.67 5.47
N ALA A 101 0.78 -9.35 5.53
CA ALA A 101 1.89 -8.39 5.40
C ALA A 101 3.03 -8.67 6.36
N ARG A 102 2.66 -8.82 7.64
CA ARG A 102 3.60 -8.96 8.74
C ARG A 102 4.49 -10.18 8.53
N PHE A 103 3.90 -11.26 8.01
CA PHE A 103 4.57 -12.53 7.73
C PHE A 103 5.01 -12.67 6.27
N PHE A 104 4.92 -11.63 5.45
CA PHE A 104 5.37 -11.64 4.04
C PHE A 104 6.90 -11.50 3.91
N PHE A 105 7.53 -10.79 4.85
CA PHE A 105 8.97 -10.51 4.83
C PHE A 105 9.88 -11.73 5.09
N PRO A 106 9.55 -12.70 5.97
CA PRO A 106 10.44 -13.84 6.19
C PRO A 106 10.43 -14.90 5.07
N ARG A 107 9.59 -14.81 4.02
CA ARG A 107 9.37 -15.88 3.00
C ARG A 107 8.94 -17.24 3.58
N VAL A 108 8.69 -17.30 4.87
CA VAL A 108 8.34 -18.50 5.62
C VAL A 108 6.90 -18.35 6.08
N ARG A 109 6.10 -19.40 5.87
CA ARG A 109 4.73 -19.45 6.37
C ARG A 109 4.74 -19.27 7.88
N PRO A 110 3.95 -18.36 8.46
CA PRO A 110 3.89 -18.22 9.90
C PRO A 110 3.41 -19.53 10.53
N THR A 111 4.00 -19.89 11.66
CA THR A 111 3.46 -20.98 12.47
C THR A 111 2.11 -20.56 13.08
N GLU A 112 1.28 -21.54 13.44
CA GLU A 112 0.01 -21.25 14.10
C GLU A 112 0.19 -20.41 15.38
N HIS A 113 1.26 -20.71 16.13
CA HIS A 113 1.63 -19.97 17.33
C HIS A 113 1.98 -18.50 17.02
N GLN A 114 2.85 -18.25 16.04
CA GLN A 114 3.24 -16.89 15.63
C GLN A 114 2.06 -16.05 15.17
N LEU A 115 1.16 -16.64 14.37
CA LEU A 115 -0.05 -15.95 13.91
C LEU A 115 -1.01 -15.68 15.08
N THR A 116 -1.17 -16.64 16.00
CA THR A 116 -2.03 -16.49 17.17
C THR A 116 -1.54 -15.38 18.08
N GLU A 117 -0.25 -15.39 18.45
CA GLU A 117 0.36 -14.35 19.26
C GLU A 117 0.18 -12.97 18.63
N TYR A 118 0.38 -12.86 17.31
CA TYR A 118 0.18 -11.61 16.59
C TYR A 118 -1.27 -11.12 16.68
N LEU A 119 -2.24 -11.96 16.33
CA LEU A 119 -3.65 -11.60 16.36
C LEU A 119 -4.13 -11.25 17.78
N VAL A 120 -3.63 -11.94 18.80
CA VAL A 120 -3.92 -11.63 20.21
C VAL A 120 -3.31 -10.28 20.60
N SER A 121 -2.05 -10.01 20.23
CA SER A 121 -1.37 -8.73 20.52
C SER A 121 -2.09 -7.52 19.91
N LYS A 122 -2.78 -7.73 18.77
CA LYS A 122 -3.57 -6.72 18.07
C LYS A 122 -5.02 -6.65 18.53
N LYS A 123 -5.46 -7.51 19.46
CA LYS A 123 -6.87 -7.69 19.86
C LYS A 123 -7.79 -8.12 18.70
N TRP A 124 -7.25 -8.77 17.67
CA TRP A 124 -7.97 -9.19 16.46
C TRP A 124 -8.35 -10.67 16.43
N TYR A 125 -8.00 -11.44 17.46
CA TYR A 125 -8.14 -12.89 17.41
C TYR A 125 -9.61 -13.33 17.25
N VAL A 126 -9.91 -13.87 16.07
CA VAL A 126 -11.16 -14.54 15.74
C VAL A 126 -10.81 -15.80 14.95
N LYS A 127 -11.39 -16.96 15.32
CA LYS A 127 -11.09 -18.26 14.68
C LYS A 127 -11.22 -18.21 13.15
N ARG A 128 -12.21 -17.48 12.63
CA ARG A 128 -12.41 -17.29 11.19
C ARG A 128 -11.29 -16.50 10.54
N LEU A 129 -10.86 -15.39 11.16
CA LEU A 129 -9.75 -14.55 10.66
C LEU A 129 -8.45 -15.36 10.54
N PHE A 130 -8.15 -16.16 11.57
CA PHE A 130 -6.99 -17.06 11.56
C PHE A 130 -7.00 -18.01 10.34
N GLN A 131 -8.14 -18.65 10.08
CA GLN A 131 -8.31 -19.55 8.94
C GLN A 131 -8.20 -18.80 7.60
N ASP A 132 -8.76 -17.60 7.51
CA ASP A 132 -8.69 -16.77 6.30
C ASP A 132 -7.25 -16.33 6.00
N VAL A 133 -6.46 -15.98 7.02
CA VAL A 133 -5.03 -15.67 6.87
C VAL A 133 -4.26 -16.89 6.36
N LEU A 134 -4.43 -18.06 6.99
CA LEU A 134 -3.72 -19.27 6.56
C LEU A 134 -4.10 -19.73 5.15
N LYS A 135 -5.36 -19.55 4.75
CA LYS A 135 -5.85 -19.90 3.41
C LYS A 135 -5.33 -18.95 2.32
N GLN A 136 -5.24 -17.66 2.64
CA GLN A 136 -4.84 -16.63 1.68
C GLN A 136 -3.32 -16.42 1.62
N TRP A 137 -2.58 -16.82 2.67
CA TRP A 137 -1.13 -16.70 2.70
C TRP A 137 -0.50 -17.52 1.57
N LYS A 138 0.40 -16.88 0.81
CA LYS A 138 1.21 -17.51 -0.22
C LYS A 138 2.67 -17.08 -0.06
N PRO A 139 3.65 -17.97 -0.30
CA PRO A 139 5.04 -17.57 -0.31
C PRO A 139 5.23 -16.52 -1.41
N SER A 140 6.03 -15.50 -1.10
CA SER A 140 6.40 -14.51 -2.11
C SER A 140 7.22 -15.19 -3.21
N GLU A 141 6.80 -15.05 -4.47
CA GLU A 141 7.55 -15.56 -5.63
C GLU A 141 8.98 -14.99 -5.65
N LYS A 142 9.91 -15.66 -6.36
CA LYS A 142 11.23 -15.08 -6.67
C LYS A 142 11.00 -13.83 -7.51
N ARG A 143 10.95 -12.68 -6.83
CA ARG A 143 10.54 -11.39 -7.37
C ARG A 143 11.58 -10.88 -8.36
N ASP A 144 11.19 -10.77 -9.63
CA ASP A 144 11.88 -9.88 -10.56
C ASP A 144 11.55 -8.44 -10.16
N THR A 145 12.40 -7.87 -9.29
CA THR A 145 12.21 -6.52 -8.74
C THR A 145 12.09 -5.46 -9.84
N LYS A 146 12.65 -5.69 -11.04
CA LYS A 146 12.64 -4.71 -12.14
C LYS A 146 11.22 -4.49 -12.68
N LYS A 147 10.52 -5.56 -13.07
CA LYS A 147 9.16 -5.47 -13.66
C LYS A 147 8.11 -4.95 -12.67
N GLN A 148 8.21 -5.32 -11.39
CA GLN A 148 7.29 -4.84 -10.37
C GLN A 148 7.55 -3.38 -9.99
N SER A 149 8.82 -2.96 -9.87
CA SER A 149 9.12 -1.55 -9.61
C SER A 149 8.56 -0.67 -10.71
N GLN A 150 8.71 -1.05 -11.98
CA GLN A 150 8.14 -0.27 -13.08
C GLN A 150 6.61 -0.20 -13.01
N ALA A 151 5.92 -1.33 -12.87
CA ALA A 151 4.46 -1.35 -12.75
C ALA A 151 3.91 -0.62 -11.51
N LEU A 152 4.72 -0.50 -10.44
CA LEU A 152 4.38 0.27 -9.25
C LEU A 152 4.64 1.77 -9.43
N LEU A 153 5.66 2.16 -10.20
CA LEU A 153 5.89 3.56 -10.59
C LEU A 153 4.75 4.10 -11.45
N ASP A 154 4.11 3.24 -12.24
CA ASP A 154 2.95 3.60 -13.07
C ASP A 154 1.66 3.80 -12.25
N LYS A 155 1.64 3.41 -10.96
CA LYS A 155 0.48 3.61 -10.09
C LYS A 155 0.46 5.02 -9.51
N GLU A 156 -0.72 5.62 -9.51
CA GLU A 156 -0.91 6.98 -9.02
C GLU A 156 -1.25 7.03 -7.51
N PHE A 157 -0.35 6.54 -6.66
CA PHE A 157 -0.55 6.47 -5.20
C PHE A 157 -0.64 7.83 -4.49
N CYS A 158 -0.20 8.91 -5.14
CA CYS A 158 0.01 10.19 -4.47
C CYS A 158 -0.55 11.37 -5.26
N ILE A 159 -0.80 12.47 -4.55
CA ILE A 159 -1.24 13.76 -5.08
C ILE A 159 -0.33 14.87 -4.55
N VAL A 160 -0.08 15.88 -5.38
CA VAL A 160 0.61 17.10 -4.96
C VAL A 160 -0.42 18.12 -4.51
N ARG A 161 -0.22 18.71 -3.33
CA ARG A 161 -1.09 19.77 -2.77
C ARG A 161 -0.24 20.85 -2.12
N SER A 162 -0.83 22.03 -1.91
CA SER A 162 -0.24 23.01 -1.00
C SER A 162 -0.24 22.44 0.42
N THR A 163 0.84 22.62 1.15
CA THR A 163 0.92 22.23 2.58
C THR A 163 0.15 23.19 3.47
N GLY A 164 -0.21 24.37 2.96
CA GLY A 164 -0.81 25.46 3.75
C GLY A 164 0.20 26.23 4.61
N ASP A 165 1.45 25.76 4.69
CA ASP A 165 2.56 26.47 5.31
C ASP A 165 3.26 27.33 4.25
N SER A 166 3.28 28.65 4.48
CA SER A 166 3.89 29.62 3.57
C SER A 166 5.39 29.41 3.35
N LYS A 167 6.06 28.64 4.22
CA LYS A 167 7.48 28.29 4.11
C LYS A 167 7.74 26.97 3.39
N MET A 168 6.82 26.00 3.48
CA MET A 168 7.00 24.65 2.91
C MET A 168 6.48 24.56 1.46
N GLY A 169 5.49 25.38 1.09
CA GLY A 169 4.97 25.42 -0.28
C GLY A 169 4.13 24.20 -0.64
N LYS A 170 4.61 23.37 -1.57
CA LYS A 170 3.91 22.14 -2.02
C LYS A 170 4.40 20.92 -1.23
N GLY A 171 3.56 19.92 -1.11
CA GLY A 171 3.88 18.62 -0.53
C GLY A 171 3.18 17.49 -1.28
N VAL A 172 3.62 16.27 -1.02
CA VAL A 172 3.06 15.05 -1.61
C VAL A 172 2.25 14.30 -0.56
N PHE A 173 1.05 13.90 -0.91
CA PHE A 173 0.10 13.27 -0.01
C PHE A 173 -0.39 11.95 -0.58
N ALA A 174 -0.64 10.96 0.28
CA ALA A 174 -1.18 9.68 -0.14
C ALA A 174 -2.63 9.84 -0.65
N LYS A 175 -2.93 9.32 -1.85
CA LYS A 175 -4.29 9.26 -2.44
C LYS A 175 -5.07 8.04 -1.97
N GLU A 176 -4.39 7.05 -1.41
CA GLU A 176 -4.94 5.81 -0.86
C GLU A 176 -4.01 5.30 0.24
N PHE A 177 -4.39 4.20 0.91
CA PHE A 177 -3.53 3.56 1.90
C PHE A 177 -2.30 2.94 1.21
N ILE A 178 -1.10 3.31 1.65
CA ILE A 178 0.16 2.77 1.15
C ILE A 178 0.76 1.89 2.23
N LYS A 179 1.04 0.65 1.89
CA LYS A 179 1.53 -0.35 2.83
C LYS A 179 3.04 -0.24 3.01
N LYS A 180 3.53 -0.54 4.23
CA LYS A 180 4.97 -0.58 4.51
C LYS A 180 5.71 -1.44 3.49
N GLY A 181 6.76 -0.86 2.91
CA GLY A 181 7.65 -1.49 1.94
C GLY A 181 7.18 -1.42 0.50
N GLU A 182 6.02 -0.83 0.21
CA GLU A 182 5.59 -0.56 -1.16
C GLU A 182 6.44 0.55 -1.81
N VAL A 183 6.66 0.43 -3.11
CA VAL A 183 7.25 1.49 -3.93
C VAL A 183 6.19 2.56 -4.13
N VAL A 184 6.54 3.80 -3.80
CA VAL A 184 5.64 4.95 -3.90
C VAL A 184 5.84 5.69 -5.22
N CYS A 185 7.09 6.06 -5.50
CA CYS A 185 7.52 6.75 -6.71
C CYS A 185 9.04 6.65 -6.83
N ASP A 186 9.62 7.17 -7.92
CA ASP A 186 11.05 7.41 -8.05
C ASP A 186 11.37 8.88 -7.81
N TYR A 187 12.61 9.14 -7.40
CA TYR A 187 13.17 10.49 -7.46
C TYR A 187 13.54 10.73 -8.92
N HIS A 188 12.57 11.22 -9.68
CA HIS A 188 12.68 11.31 -11.13
C HIS A 188 13.51 12.53 -11.58
N GLY A 189 14.43 12.32 -12.51
CA GLY A 189 15.27 13.36 -13.10
C GLY A 189 16.37 12.77 -13.97
N ASP A 190 17.26 13.63 -14.48
CA ASP A 190 18.40 13.21 -15.30
C ASP A 190 19.49 12.60 -14.41
N LEU A 191 19.93 11.38 -14.73
CA LEU A 191 21.07 10.76 -14.07
C LEU A 191 22.37 11.36 -14.63
N ILE A 192 23.12 12.05 -13.78
CA ILE A 192 24.41 12.66 -14.10
C ILE A 192 25.51 12.17 -13.15
N SER A 193 26.77 12.44 -13.48
CA SER A 193 27.86 12.15 -12.56
C SER A 193 27.79 13.05 -11.33
N HIS A 194 28.34 12.58 -10.20
CA HIS A 194 28.47 13.42 -9.00
C HIS A 194 29.21 14.74 -9.29
N LYS A 195 30.25 14.71 -10.13
CA LYS A 195 31.03 15.91 -10.48
C LYS A 195 30.17 16.93 -11.22
N GLU A 196 29.39 16.51 -12.21
CA GLU A 196 28.46 17.38 -12.94
C GLU A 196 27.38 17.93 -12.01
N GLY A 197 26.81 17.08 -11.14
CA GLY A 197 25.82 17.49 -10.15
C GLY A 197 26.34 18.57 -9.21
N MET A 198 27.57 18.46 -8.71
CA MET A 198 28.19 19.48 -7.87
C MET A 198 28.44 20.79 -8.62
N ILE A 199 28.86 20.72 -9.89
CA ILE A 199 29.03 21.92 -10.73
C ILE A 199 27.69 22.64 -10.88
N LEU A 200 26.62 21.91 -11.24
CA LEU A 200 25.28 22.50 -11.38
C LEU A 200 24.75 23.04 -10.06
N TYR A 201 24.88 22.28 -8.97
CA TYR A 201 24.45 22.71 -7.64
C TYR A 201 25.09 24.05 -7.23
N ASN A 202 26.39 24.22 -7.51
CA ASN A 202 27.12 25.45 -7.19
C ASN A 202 26.74 26.65 -8.08
N GLN A 203 26.10 26.44 -9.23
CA GLN A 203 25.61 27.51 -10.11
C GLN A 203 24.30 28.14 -9.65
N TYR A 204 23.51 27.44 -8.84
CA TYR A 204 22.29 28.02 -8.27
C TYR A 204 22.64 29.13 -7.25
N PRO A 205 21.78 30.14 -7.06
CA PRO A 205 21.87 31.08 -5.94
C PRO A 205 21.82 30.39 -4.56
N GLU A 206 22.38 31.00 -3.52
CA GLU A 206 22.40 30.40 -2.16
C GLU A 206 21.03 30.26 -1.51
N ASP A 207 20.09 31.12 -1.88
CA ASP A 207 18.70 31.11 -1.42
C ASP A 207 17.82 30.11 -2.16
N ILE A 208 18.34 29.47 -3.21
CA ILE A 208 17.65 28.44 -3.99
C ILE A 208 18.24 27.07 -3.67
N ASN A 209 17.42 26.18 -3.15
CA ASN A 209 17.76 24.76 -3.04
C ASN A 209 17.32 24.04 -4.32
N PRO A 210 18.25 23.64 -5.21
CA PRO A 210 17.89 22.89 -6.40
C PRO A 210 17.48 21.47 -6.03
N PHE A 211 16.61 20.87 -6.84
CA PHE A 211 16.18 19.47 -6.73
C PHE A 211 17.28 18.50 -7.17
N MET A 212 18.34 18.40 -6.38
CA MET A 212 19.48 17.49 -6.63
C MET A 212 19.47 16.35 -5.62
N PHE A 213 19.62 15.11 -6.11
CA PHE A 213 19.71 13.92 -5.26
C PHE A 213 21.04 13.20 -5.49
N PHE A 214 22.00 13.41 -4.58
CA PHE A 214 23.28 12.70 -4.61
C PHE A 214 23.14 11.32 -3.95
N PHE A 215 23.73 10.31 -4.56
CA PHE A 215 23.69 8.93 -4.05
C PHE A 215 24.89 8.11 -4.52
N GLU A 216 25.16 7.02 -3.82
CA GLU A 216 26.14 6.02 -4.24
C GLU A 216 25.43 4.75 -4.72
N PHE A 217 25.92 4.15 -5.79
CA PHE A 217 25.44 2.88 -6.29
C PHE A 217 26.59 2.07 -6.88
N ASN A 218 26.76 0.83 -6.43
CA ASN A 218 27.83 -0.07 -6.87
C ASN A 218 29.25 0.56 -6.82
N GLY A 219 29.55 1.33 -5.77
CA GLY A 219 30.85 1.98 -5.57
C GLY A 219 31.09 3.21 -6.45
N ALA A 220 30.07 3.67 -7.19
CA ALA A 220 30.13 4.89 -7.98
C ALA A 220 29.18 5.95 -7.42
N LYS A 221 29.63 7.21 -7.38
CA LYS A 221 28.84 8.36 -6.94
C LYS A 221 28.09 8.98 -8.12
N HIS A 222 26.80 9.21 -7.91
CA HIS A 222 25.87 9.72 -8.91
C HIS A 222 25.07 10.90 -8.35
N CYS A 223 24.40 11.63 -9.25
CA CYS A 223 23.41 12.63 -8.90
C CYS A 223 22.20 12.52 -9.83
N ILE A 224 20.99 12.70 -9.30
CA ILE A 224 19.77 12.90 -10.09
C ILE A 224 19.44 14.39 -10.09
N ASP A 225 19.42 15.01 -11.28
CA ASP A 225 18.93 16.37 -11.48
C ASP A 225 17.42 16.36 -11.72
N GLY A 226 16.67 16.64 -10.67
CA GLY A 226 15.21 16.76 -10.68
C GLY A 226 14.68 18.12 -11.13
N ASN A 227 15.54 19.09 -11.48
CA ASN A 227 15.15 20.45 -11.86
C ASN A 227 14.70 20.57 -13.32
N LYS A 228 15.11 19.62 -14.18
CA LYS A 228 14.86 19.67 -15.63
C LYS A 228 13.64 18.88 -16.05
N ASN A 229 12.96 19.39 -17.07
CA ASN A 229 11.91 18.67 -17.81
C ASN A 229 12.49 17.36 -18.36
N CYS A 230 11.98 16.19 -17.93
CA CYS A 230 12.27 14.95 -18.65
C CYS A 230 11.36 14.86 -19.88
N ASN A 231 11.85 14.23 -20.95
CA ASN A 231 11.05 13.98 -22.17
C ASN A 231 9.87 13.01 -21.94
N CYS A 232 9.84 12.35 -20.78
CA CYS A 232 8.85 11.37 -20.37
C CYS A 232 7.65 11.95 -19.60
N HIS A 233 7.75 13.16 -19.06
CA HIS A 233 6.76 13.72 -18.15
C HIS A 233 6.56 15.20 -18.48
N ASP A 234 5.30 15.63 -18.49
CA ASP A 234 4.96 17.03 -18.60
C ASP A 234 5.27 17.71 -17.26
N PHE A 235 6.40 18.41 -17.22
CA PHE A 235 6.91 19.04 -16.02
C PHE A 235 5.99 20.13 -15.48
N SER A 236 5.12 20.69 -16.32
CA SER A 236 4.10 21.68 -15.94
C SER A 236 2.96 21.09 -15.09
N LYS A 237 2.89 19.76 -14.95
CA LYS A 237 1.79 19.05 -14.31
C LYS A 237 2.13 18.35 -12.98
N ASP A 238 3.21 18.75 -12.31
CA ASP A 238 3.62 18.16 -11.01
C ASP A 238 3.71 16.61 -11.05
N GLN A 239 4.02 16.03 -12.21
CA GLN A 239 3.93 14.57 -12.42
C GLN A 239 5.04 13.79 -11.71
N THR A 240 6.22 14.40 -11.62
CA THR A 240 7.40 13.86 -10.93
C THR A 240 7.34 14.22 -9.44
N LYS A 241 6.64 13.38 -8.68
CA LYS A 241 6.29 13.64 -7.28
C LYS A 241 7.50 13.51 -6.34
N GLY A 242 8.47 12.65 -6.65
CA GLY A 242 9.60 12.34 -5.78
C GLY A 242 10.37 13.59 -5.28
N ARG A 243 10.62 14.56 -6.17
CA ARG A 243 11.30 15.81 -5.81
C ARG A 243 10.50 16.76 -4.92
N LEU A 244 9.18 16.58 -4.83
CA LEU A 244 8.25 17.43 -4.07
C LEU A 244 7.94 16.84 -2.69
N ILE A 245 8.51 15.68 -2.35
CA ILE A 245 8.35 15.08 -1.03
C ILE A 245 9.21 15.87 -0.04
N ASN A 246 8.58 16.35 1.01
CA ASN A 246 9.22 17.25 1.97
C ASN A 246 10.18 16.53 2.91
N HIS A 247 11.06 17.32 3.52
CA HIS A 247 11.98 16.83 4.53
C HIS A 247 11.28 16.58 5.87
N SER A 248 11.64 15.49 6.55
CA SER A 248 11.47 15.38 8.00
C SER A 248 12.51 14.46 8.61
N LYS A 249 13.31 14.99 9.53
CA LYS A 249 14.25 14.21 10.34
C LYS A 249 13.55 13.44 11.47
N SER A 250 12.57 14.07 12.11
CA SER A 250 11.86 13.50 13.28
C SER A 250 10.79 12.48 12.90
N HIS A 251 10.08 12.70 11.80
CA HIS A 251 8.95 11.87 11.38
C HIS A 251 8.98 11.50 9.88
N PRO A 252 10.07 10.91 9.37
CA PRO A 252 10.08 10.39 8.00
C PRO A 252 9.23 9.11 7.91
N ASN A 253 8.30 9.10 6.96
CA ASN A 253 7.49 7.92 6.61
C ASN A 253 7.90 7.31 5.25
N ILE A 254 8.86 7.92 4.55
CA ILE A 254 9.48 7.43 3.33
C ILE A 254 10.97 7.16 3.54
N PHE A 255 11.51 6.14 2.86
CA PHE A 255 12.96 5.93 2.71
C PHE A 255 13.33 5.70 1.25
N CYS A 256 14.56 6.05 0.88
CA CYS A 256 15.05 5.97 -0.49
C CYS A 256 16.00 4.77 -0.65
N LYS A 257 15.98 4.11 -1.81
CA LYS A 257 16.95 3.06 -2.14
C LYS A 257 17.31 3.08 -3.64
N PRO A 258 18.60 3.18 -3.98
CA PRO A 258 19.07 3.02 -5.35
C PRO A 258 18.76 1.60 -5.90
N ARG A 259 18.25 1.53 -7.13
CA ARG A 259 17.91 0.30 -7.84
C ARG A 259 18.26 0.42 -9.32
N LEU A 260 18.52 -0.72 -9.95
CA LEU A 260 18.73 -0.80 -11.39
C LEU A 260 17.38 -1.06 -12.09
N LEU A 261 16.87 -0.06 -12.82
CA LEU A 261 15.68 -0.18 -13.66
C LEU A 261 16.10 0.05 -15.10
N ASP A 262 15.81 -0.90 -15.99
CA ASP A 262 16.25 -0.87 -17.40
C ASP A 262 17.74 -0.58 -17.59
N ASN A 263 18.56 -1.11 -16.67
CA ASN A 263 20.02 -0.92 -16.63
C ASN A 263 20.48 0.52 -16.31
N VAL A 264 19.57 1.38 -15.86
CA VAL A 264 19.87 2.72 -15.37
C VAL A 264 19.68 2.77 -13.85
N PRO A 265 20.67 3.25 -13.08
CA PRO A 265 20.49 3.55 -11.67
C PRO A 265 19.39 4.58 -11.45
N ARG A 266 18.40 4.23 -10.64
CA ARG A 266 17.32 5.13 -10.18
C ARG A 266 17.19 5.06 -8.67
N VAL A 267 16.74 6.15 -8.06
CA VAL A 267 16.40 6.17 -6.63
C VAL A 267 14.91 5.92 -6.50
N LEU A 268 14.54 4.76 -5.94
CA LEU A 268 13.15 4.45 -5.62
C LEU A 268 12.83 4.86 -4.19
N LEU A 269 11.64 5.41 -3.99
CA LEU A 269 11.11 5.78 -2.69
C LEU A 269 10.11 4.73 -2.22
N TYR A 270 10.27 4.32 -0.97
CA TYR A 270 9.52 3.25 -0.35
C TYR A 270 8.84 3.74 0.92
N ALA A 271 7.66 3.21 1.19
CA ALA A 271 6.97 3.43 2.45
C ALA A 271 7.75 2.77 3.62
N LYS A 272 8.20 3.57 4.59
CA LYS A 272 8.94 3.12 5.78
C LYS A 272 8.02 2.47 6.83
N CYS A 273 6.77 2.93 6.84
CA CYS A 273 5.66 2.43 7.65
C CYS A 273 4.40 2.34 6.76
N ASP A 274 3.29 1.89 7.33
CA ASP A 274 2.00 2.09 6.68
C ASP A 274 1.68 3.60 6.68
N ILE A 275 1.11 4.08 5.56
CA ILE A 275 0.80 5.49 5.34
C ILE A 275 -0.69 5.57 5.01
N GLY A 276 -1.44 6.26 5.86
CA GLY A 276 -2.87 6.46 5.71
C GLY A 276 -3.25 7.37 4.54
N LEU A 277 -4.50 7.25 4.10
CA LEU A 277 -5.10 8.16 3.11
C LEU A 277 -4.95 9.62 3.56
N GLY A 278 -4.39 10.46 2.70
CA GLY A 278 -4.24 11.91 2.94
C GLY A 278 -3.04 12.29 3.81
N GLU A 279 -2.26 11.34 4.31
CA GLU A 279 -1.03 11.66 5.04
C GLU A 279 0.02 12.26 4.11
N GLU A 280 0.79 13.23 4.63
CA GLU A 280 1.92 13.82 3.92
C GLU A 280 3.11 12.87 3.93
N LEU A 281 3.71 12.66 2.76
CA LEU A 281 4.93 11.91 2.59
C LEU A 281 6.12 12.79 2.92
N LYS A 282 7.03 12.27 3.74
CA LYS A 282 8.25 12.95 4.16
C LYS A 282 9.41 11.96 4.26
N PHE A 283 10.59 12.37 3.82
CA PHE A 283 11.82 11.58 4.02
C PHE A 283 12.92 12.40 4.68
N ASP A 284 13.85 11.70 5.30
CA ASP A 284 15.04 12.33 5.88
C ASP A 284 16.04 12.60 4.75
N PHE A 285 16.38 13.87 4.56
CA PHE A 285 17.31 14.33 3.52
C PHE A 285 18.77 14.11 3.97
N GLY A 286 19.01 13.53 5.15
CA GLY A 286 20.35 13.24 5.64
C GLY A 286 21.21 14.50 5.87
N VAL A 287 20.58 15.66 6.02
CA VAL A 287 21.26 16.93 6.32
C VAL A 287 21.27 17.19 7.82
N ALA A 288 22.39 17.72 8.33
CA ALA A 288 22.57 17.94 9.77
C ALA A 288 21.61 19.01 10.32
N ASN A 289 21.32 20.03 9.51
CA ASN A 289 20.45 21.17 9.82
C ASN A 289 19.36 21.36 8.75
N ASP A 290 18.24 22.00 9.10
CA ASP A 290 17.15 22.40 8.16
C ASP A 290 17.62 23.41 7.08
N ARG A 291 18.91 23.77 7.07
CA ARG A 291 19.59 24.51 6.00
C ARG A 291 20.59 23.56 5.34
N ILE A 292 20.43 23.35 4.04
CA ILE A 292 21.38 22.59 3.23
C ILE A 292 22.66 23.43 3.10
N SER A 293 23.68 23.15 3.92
CA SER A 293 25.03 23.69 3.74
C SER A 293 25.65 23.12 2.48
N ARG A 294 26.24 23.98 1.63
CA ARG A 294 26.89 23.57 0.37
C ARG A 294 28.09 22.65 0.57
N GLU A 295 28.71 22.72 1.75
CA GLU A 295 29.85 21.88 2.13
C GLU A 295 29.44 20.44 2.51
N ASP A 296 28.17 20.21 2.86
CA ASP A 296 27.64 18.92 3.30
C ASP A 296 26.91 18.13 2.19
N GLY A 297 26.88 18.64 0.95
CA GLY A 297 26.39 17.92 -0.23
C GLY A 297 25.12 17.10 -0.01
N ALA A 298 23.96 17.77 -0.03
CA ALA A 298 22.61 17.22 0.04
C ALA A 298 22.46 15.69 -0.19
N ASN A 299 21.98 15.01 0.85
CA ASN A 299 21.68 13.57 0.98
C ASN A 299 22.88 12.68 1.34
N ALA A 300 22.99 12.45 2.66
CA ALA A 300 23.78 11.41 3.30
C ALA A 300 23.81 10.11 2.49
N PHE A 301 25.01 9.58 2.33
CA PHE A 301 25.33 8.29 1.71
C PHE A 301 24.40 7.18 2.23
N LEU A 302 23.31 6.92 1.50
CA LEU A 302 22.48 5.74 1.72
C LEU A 302 23.24 4.55 1.15
N GLU A 303 24.04 3.89 1.99
CA GLU A 303 24.66 2.60 1.64
C GLU A 303 23.58 1.55 1.29
N ALA A 304 23.88 0.73 0.28
CA ALA A 304 22.96 -0.21 -0.36
C ALA A 304 22.59 -1.45 0.48
#